data_AF-A0A2N1F377-F1
#
_entry.id   AF-A0A2N1F377-F1
#
_cell.length_a   1.000
_cell.length_b   1.000
_cell.length_c   1.000
_cell.angle_alpha   90.00
_cell.angle_beta   90.00
_cell.angle_gamma   90.00
#
_symmetry.space_group_name_H-M   'P 1'
#
loop_
_entity.id
_entity.type
_entity.pdbx_description
1 polymer ?
#
loop_
_entity_poly.entity_id
_entity_poly.type
_entity_poly.pdbx_seq_one_letter_code
_entity_poly.pdbx_strand_id
1 'polypeptide(L)'
;MKKLLLILLTICLVGCSSNEPLTPLKGFLKLEIDKIPSEYENNYNFTDLNIDVYLNKQDYLDEVNKIYSGNFNSEGKITISENLEYTQVYFVDIYTNDNHLSNWTYTDLNLKNGSDGNILITAGNGDYSGTILLQKESRILIGEWNFTGYDGHNHADHDRTEKTKLIINKDFSMSTSENYKTINYTVKYEYQGNSVKYISTTPSDDQYPYSGASASSGGLKNPNGLSIGYDPELKFIHFHDYADEFLLFSK
;
A
#
# COMPACT_ATOMS: atom_id res chain seq x y z
N MET A 1 24.84 -65.50 18.42
CA MET A 1 23.79 -64.45 18.36
C MET A 1 24.31 -63.02 18.55
N LYS A 2 25.39 -62.77 19.32
CA LYS A 2 25.98 -61.42 19.48
C LYS A 2 26.54 -60.79 18.19
N LYS A 3 27.03 -61.61 17.25
CA LYS A 3 27.61 -61.13 15.97
C LYS A 3 26.57 -60.67 14.95
N LEU A 4 25.35 -61.19 15.02
CA LEU A 4 24.23 -60.79 14.13
C LEU A 4 23.63 -59.44 14.54
N LEU A 5 23.57 -59.17 15.85
CA LEU A 5 23.13 -57.88 16.39
C LEU A 5 24.06 -56.73 15.95
N LEU A 6 25.37 -57.01 15.86
CA LEU A 6 26.37 -56.03 15.46
C LEU A 6 26.19 -55.61 13.98
N ILE A 7 25.88 -56.56 13.10
CA ILE A 7 25.68 -56.32 11.66
C ILE A 7 24.39 -55.49 11.44
N LEU A 8 23.31 -55.80 12.16
CA LEU A 8 22.06 -55.03 12.08
C LEU A 8 22.25 -53.58 12.58
N LEU A 9 23.04 -53.37 13.64
CA LEU A 9 23.31 -52.03 14.17
C LEU A 9 24.13 -51.18 13.18
N THR A 10 25.10 -51.77 12.48
CA THR A 10 25.86 -51.07 11.43
C THR A 10 25.01 -50.68 10.24
N ILE A 11 24.02 -51.49 9.84
CA ILE A 11 23.12 -51.15 8.72
C ILE A 11 22.18 -50.01 9.11
N CYS A 12 21.68 -49.98 10.36
CA CYS A 12 20.88 -48.86 10.87
C CYS A 12 21.69 -47.56 11.04
N LEU A 13 22.98 -47.65 11.40
CA LEU A 13 23.84 -46.46 11.59
C LEU A 13 24.33 -45.87 10.26
N VAL A 14 24.51 -46.68 9.22
CA VAL A 14 24.90 -46.19 7.88
C VAL A 14 23.68 -45.73 7.06
N GLY A 15 22.49 -46.30 7.32
CA GLY A 15 21.23 -45.88 6.69
C GLY A 15 20.71 -44.50 7.10
N CYS A 16 21.19 -43.94 8.22
CA CYS A 16 20.89 -42.56 8.64
C CYS A 16 21.93 -41.54 8.13
N SER A 17 22.92 -41.96 7.33
CA SER A 17 23.97 -41.06 6.82
C SER A 17 23.69 -40.48 5.43
N SER A 18 22.44 -40.52 4.96
CA SER A 18 22.03 -39.70 3.82
C SER A 18 21.99 -38.23 4.25
N ASN A 19 23.18 -37.65 4.45
CA ASN A 19 23.44 -36.23 4.34
C ASN A 19 23.34 -35.84 2.85
N GLU A 20 22.23 -36.18 2.18
CA GLU A 20 21.83 -35.26 1.13
C GLU A 20 21.54 -33.97 1.90
N PRO A 21 22.31 -32.88 1.67
CA PRO A 21 21.86 -31.60 2.18
C PRO A 21 20.46 -31.47 1.62
N LEU A 22 19.45 -31.36 2.50
CA LEU A 22 18.13 -30.92 2.09
C LEU A 22 18.39 -29.60 1.37
N THR A 23 18.52 -29.64 0.04
CA THR A 23 18.63 -28.43 -0.77
C THR A 23 17.45 -27.61 -0.32
N PRO A 24 17.66 -26.40 0.23
CA PRO A 24 16.55 -25.60 0.70
C PRO A 24 15.56 -25.53 -0.45
N LEU A 25 14.33 -25.98 -0.17
CA LEU A 25 13.28 -26.05 -1.18
C LEU A 25 13.21 -24.68 -1.85
N LYS A 26 13.35 -24.66 -3.17
CA LYS A 26 13.30 -23.42 -3.94
C LYS A 26 11.89 -22.84 -3.81
N GLY A 27 11.79 -21.58 -3.41
CA GLY A 27 10.51 -20.88 -3.37
C GLY A 27 10.06 -20.49 -4.77
N PHE A 28 8.74 -20.52 -5.00
CA PHE A 28 8.13 -20.02 -6.21
C PHE A 28 6.98 -19.07 -5.88
N LEU A 29 6.94 -17.92 -6.55
CA LEU A 29 5.74 -17.10 -6.66
C LEU A 29 5.17 -17.30 -8.06
N LYS A 30 4.02 -17.94 -8.16
CA LYS A 30 3.24 -18.02 -9.40
C LYS A 30 2.03 -17.14 -9.23
N LEU A 31 1.91 -16.11 -10.06
CA LEU A 31 0.87 -15.10 -9.95
C LEU A 31 0.13 -14.96 -11.26
N GLU A 32 -1.17 -14.72 -11.16
CA GLU A 32 -2.06 -14.45 -12.27
C GLU A 32 -2.92 -13.23 -11.95
N ILE A 33 -2.99 -12.27 -12.87
CA ILE A 33 -3.90 -11.13 -12.75
C ILE A 33 -5.32 -11.62 -13.11
N ASP A 34 -6.30 -11.38 -12.23
CA ASP A 34 -7.69 -11.79 -12.47
C ASP A 34 -8.25 -11.19 -13.77
N LYS A 35 -8.15 -9.87 -13.89
CA LYS A 35 -8.51 -9.09 -15.09
C LYS A 35 -7.97 -7.67 -15.03
N ILE A 36 -7.85 -7.03 -16.19
CA ILE A 36 -7.80 -5.57 -16.28
C ILE A 36 -9.23 -5.04 -16.05
N PRO A 37 -9.45 -4.01 -15.20
CA PRO A 37 -10.77 -3.41 -15.06
C PRO A 37 -11.30 -2.88 -16.40
N SER A 38 -12.60 -3.07 -16.65
CA SER A 38 -13.23 -2.84 -17.96
C SER A 38 -13.04 -1.43 -18.55
N GLU A 39 -13.02 -0.41 -17.69
CA GLU A 39 -12.79 0.99 -18.04
C GLU A 39 -11.37 1.26 -18.53
N TYR A 40 -10.45 0.33 -18.28
CA TYR A 40 -9.02 0.42 -18.55
C TYR A 40 -8.54 -0.59 -19.60
N GLU A 41 -9.38 -1.52 -20.08
CA GLU A 41 -9.04 -2.54 -21.07
C GLU A 41 -8.56 -1.98 -22.42
N ASN A 42 -8.99 -0.77 -22.79
CA ASN A 42 -8.54 -0.12 -24.03
C ASN A 42 -7.19 0.60 -23.86
N ASN A 43 -6.76 0.83 -22.62
CA ASN A 43 -5.60 1.65 -22.29
C ASN A 43 -4.42 0.79 -21.83
N TYR A 44 -4.70 -0.38 -21.25
CA TYR A 44 -3.69 -1.28 -20.68
C TYR A 44 -3.94 -2.72 -21.08
N ASN A 45 -2.84 -3.43 -21.27
CA ASN A 45 -2.75 -4.88 -21.37
C ASN A 45 -1.96 -5.44 -20.18
N PHE A 46 -1.99 -6.76 -20.01
CA PHE A 46 -1.24 -7.41 -18.94
C PHE A 46 0.27 -7.15 -18.98
N THR A 47 0.85 -6.97 -20.16
CA THR A 47 2.28 -6.68 -20.31
C THR A 47 2.69 -5.29 -19.83
N ASP A 48 1.73 -4.40 -19.60
CA ASP A 48 1.99 -3.04 -19.07
C ASP A 48 2.15 -3.04 -17.54
N LEU A 49 1.86 -4.17 -16.88
CA LEU A 49 2.00 -4.34 -15.45
C LEU A 49 3.44 -4.74 -15.11
N ASN A 50 4.06 -3.92 -14.27
CA ASN A 50 5.32 -4.23 -13.61
C ASN A 50 5.05 -4.99 -12.31
N ILE A 51 6.05 -5.75 -11.87
CA ILE A 51 6.07 -6.39 -10.56
C ILE A 51 7.44 -6.22 -9.93
N ASP A 52 7.45 -5.77 -8.68
CA ASP A 52 8.60 -5.76 -7.80
C ASP A 52 8.34 -6.63 -6.57
N VAL A 53 9.37 -7.33 -6.11
CA VAL A 53 9.28 -8.19 -4.92
C VAL A 53 10.31 -7.75 -3.89
N TYR A 54 9.88 -7.70 -2.63
CA TYR A 54 10.69 -7.27 -1.50
C TYR A 54 10.62 -8.30 -0.37
N LEU A 55 11.73 -8.44 0.35
CA LEU A 55 11.83 -9.38 1.47
C LEU A 55 11.13 -8.87 2.73
N ASN A 56 11.14 -7.55 2.96
CA ASN A 56 10.60 -6.96 4.19
C ASN A 56 9.74 -5.72 3.90
N LYS A 57 8.96 -5.35 4.92
CA LYS A 57 7.97 -4.26 4.84
C LYS A 57 8.63 -2.92 4.55
N GLN A 58 9.76 -2.60 5.18
CA GLN A 58 10.38 -1.29 5.05
C GLN A 58 10.89 -1.07 3.63
N ASP A 59 11.58 -2.06 3.07
CA ASP A 59 12.04 -2.04 1.67
C ASP A 59 10.87 -1.89 0.68
N TYR A 60 9.73 -2.55 0.93
CA TYR A 60 8.51 -2.38 0.12
C TYR A 60 7.94 -0.96 0.20
N LEU A 61 7.91 -0.37 1.40
CA LEU A 61 7.39 0.98 1.64
C LEU A 61 8.28 2.06 1.02
N ASP A 62 9.59 1.88 1.10
CA ASP A 62 10.60 2.82 0.59
C ASP A 62 10.95 2.55 -0.90
N GLU A 63 10.48 1.42 -1.45
CA GLU A 63 10.74 0.96 -2.82
C GLU A 63 12.23 0.72 -3.13
N VAL A 64 12.98 0.24 -2.13
CA VAL A 64 14.42 -0.02 -2.21
C VAL A 64 14.72 -1.52 -2.06
N ASN A 65 15.94 -1.95 -2.43
CA ASN A 65 16.43 -3.32 -2.21
C ASN A 65 15.52 -4.44 -2.74
N LYS A 66 14.93 -4.22 -3.93
CA LYS A 66 14.11 -5.20 -4.66
C LYS A 66 14.91 -6.49 -4.85
N ILE A 67 14.33 -7.64 -4.51
CA ILE A 67 14.95 -8.95 -4.75
C ILE A 67 14.62 -9.50 -6.14
N TYR A 68 13.57 -8.95 -6.76
CA TYR A 68 13.14 -9.23 -8.13
C TYR A 68 12.38 -8.04 -8.70
N SER A 69 12.52 -7.83 -10.01
CA SER A 69 11.76 -6.89 -10.83
C SER A 69 11.46 -7.51 -12.19
N GLY A 70 10.25 -7.33 -12.72
CA GLY A 70 9.86 -7.85 -14.03
C GLY A 70 8.48 -7.40 -14.50
N ASN A 71 7.93 -8.13 -15.46
CA ASN A 71 6.61 -7.86 -16.05
C ASN A 71 5.81 -9.15 -16.22
N PHE A 72 4.49 -9.02 -16.24
CA PHE A 72 3.60 -10.13 -16.59
C PHE A 72 3.66 -10.41 -18.08
N ASN A 73 3.37 -11.67 -18.46
CA ASN A 73 3.23 -12.03 -19.87
C ASN A 73 1.87 -11.58 -20.44
N SER A 74 1.64 -11.85 -21.73
CA SER A 74 0.39 -11.50 -22.42
C SER A 74 -0.86 -12.23 -21.89
N GLU A 75 -0.69 -13.28 -21.09
CA GLU A 75 -1.78 -13.99 -20.42
C GLU A 75 -2.04 -13.48 -18.99
N GLY A 76 -1.33 -12.44 -18.53
CA GLY A 76 -1.46 -11.96 -17.15
C GLY A 76 -0.77 -12.85 -16.12
N LYS A 77 0.20 -13.68 -16.53
CA LYS A 77 0.88 -14.64 -15.65
C LYS A 77 2.36 -14.32 -15.49
N ILE A 78 2.89 -14.67 -14.32
CA ILE A 78 4.32 -14.65 -14.04
C ILE A 78 4.71 -15.81 -13.11
N THR A 79 5.93 -16.33 -13.27
CA THR A 79 6.53 -17.29 -12.35
C THR A 79 7.92 -16.79 -11.95
N ILE A 80 8.09 -16.52 -10.67
CA ILE A 80 9.33 -16.04 -10.07
C ILE A 80 9.90 -17.16 -9.21
N SER A 81 11.20 -17.39 -9.31
CA SER A 81 11.90 -18.41 -8.52
C SER A 81 13.30 -17.98 -8.07
N GLU A 82 13.77 -16.84 -8.55
CA GLU A 82 15.10 -16.31 -8.24
C GLU A 82 15.07 -15.65 -6.86
N ASN A 83 16.05 -15.97 -6.02
CA ASN A 83 16.20 -15.41 -4.67
C ASN A 83 14.97 -15.62 -3.76
N LEU A 84 14.19 -16.68 -4.02
CA LEU A 84 13.02 -17.03 -3.21
C LEU A 84 13.27 -18.30 -2.37
N GLU A 85 12.89 -18.20 -1.11
CA GLU A 85 12.93 -19.28 -0.13
C GLU A 85 11.52 -19.86 0.03
N TYR A 86 11.42 -21.20 0.07
CA TYR A 86 10.14 -21.87 0.27
C TYR A 86 9.50 -21.49 1.61
N THR A 87 8.19 -21.27 1.63
CA THR A 87 7.37 -20.79 2.77
C THR A 87 7.66 -19.37 3.27
N GLN A 88 8.63 -18.65 2.69
CA GLN A 88 8.87 -17.25 3.02
C GLN A 88 7.73 -16.38 2.47
N VAL A 89 7.28 -15.42 3.28
CA VAL A 89 6.31 -14.40 2.86
C VAL A 89 7.07 -13.21 2.29
N TYR A 90 6.64 -12.74 1.13
CA TYR A 90 7.20 -11.59 0.43
C TYR A 90 6.18 -10.47 0.29
N PHE A 91 6.69 -9.25 0.14
CA PHE A 91 5.89 -8.10 -0.25
C PHE A 91 5.98 -7.96 -1.77
N VAL A 92 4.83 -8.04 -2.44
CA VAL A 92 4.70 -8.00 -3.89
C VAL A 92 3.98 -6.73 -4.29
N ASP A 93 4.62 -5.98 -5.17
CA ASP A 93 4.18 -4.67 -5.62
C ASP A 93 3.92 -4.69 -7.12
N ILE A 94 2.66 -4.53 -7.53
CA ILE A 94 2.23 -4.62 -8.92
C ILE A 94 1.65 -3.28 -9.33
N TYR A 95 2.08 -2.74 -10.48
CA TYR A 95 1.69 -1.40 -10.92
C TYR A 95 1.91 -1.15 -12.41
N THR A 96 1.12 -0.25 -13.00
CA THR A 96 1.44 0.42 -14.27
C THR A 96 2.41 1.58 -14.03
N ASN A 97 3.20 1.97 -15.03
CA ASN A 97 4.19 3.05 -14.90
C ASN A 97 3.59 4.41 -14.48
N ASP A 98 2.32 4.64 -14.82
CA ASP A 98 1.56 5.84 -14.45
C ASP A 98 0.73 5.67 -13.17
N ASN A 99 0.80 4.50 -12.53
CA ASN A 99 0.12 4.14 -11.28
C ASN A 99 -1.42 4.14 -11.33
N HIS A 100 -2.03 4.13 -12.52
CA HIS A 100 -3.49 3.99 -12.66
C HIS A 100 -4.01 2.63 -12.21
N LEU A 101 -3.24 1.56 -12.41
CA LEU A 101 -3.57 0.23 -11.90
C LEU A 101 -2.47 -0.24 -10.94
N SER A 102 -2.87 -0.83 -9.82
CA SER A 102 -1.93 -1.46 -8.89
C SER A 102 -2.61 -2.53 -8.03
N ASN A 103 -1.86 -3.30 -7.25
CA ASN A 103 -2.44 -4.15 -6.19
C ASN A 103 -2.52 -3.46 -4.81
N TRP A 104 -2.26 -2.16 -4.74
CA TRP A 104 -2.16 -1.41 -3.47
C TRP A 104 -3.56 -1.15 -2.87
N THR A 105 -3.80 -1.74 -1.69
CA THR A 105 -5.04 -1.60 -0.90
C THR A 105 -4.77 -1.42 0.59
N TYR A 106 -5.54 -0.54 1.24
CA TYR A 106 -5.34 -0.10 2.63
C TYR A 106 -5.53 -1.20 3.68
N THR A 107 -6.21 -2.28 3.33
CA THR A 107 -6.47 -3.40 4.23
C THR A 107 -5.26 -4.31 4.44
N ASP A 108 -4.30 -4.32 3.51
CA ASP A 108 -3.38 -5.45 3.40
C ASP A 108 -2.09 -5.28 4.20
N LEU A 109 -1.68 -4.04 4.51
CA LEU A 109 -0.44 -3.78 5.24
C LEU A 109 -0.44 -4.24 6.70
N ASN A 110 -1.62 -4.53 7.25
CA ASN A 110 -1.81 -5.01 8.62
C ASN A 110 -2.04 -6.52 8.70
N LEU A 111 -2.13 -7.20 7.55
CA LEU A 111 -2.24 -8.64 7.50
C LEU A 111 -0.91 -9.29 7.90
N LYS A 112 -0.99 -10.44 8.57
CA LYS A 112 0.18 -11.17 9.08
C LYS A 112 0.45 -12.46 8.33
N ASN A 113 -0.51 -12.92 7.53
CA ASN A 113 -0.45 -14.18 6.80
C ASN A 113 -0.52 -13.89 5.29
N GLY A 114 0.39 -14.49 4.52
CA GLY A 114 0.47 -14.31 3.06
C GLY A 114 -0.63 -15.01 2.25
N SER A 115 -1.70 -15.46 2.90
CA SER A 115 -2.90 -16.04 2.28
C SER A 115 -4.08 -15.07 2.22
N ASP A 116 -4.01 -13.96 2.94
CA ASP A 116 -5.17 -13.14 3.25
C ASP A 116 -5.17 -11.80 2.49
N GLY A 117 -4.11 -11.52 1.71
CA GLY A 117 -3.89 -10.22 1.08
C GLY A 117 -3.30 -10.29 -0.32
N ASN A 118 -3.39 -9.16 -1.02
CA ASN A 118 -2.98 -8.94 -2.41
C ASN A 118 -1.50 -8.53 -2.54
N ILE A 119 -0.89 -8.06 -1.44
CA ILE A 119 0.51 -7.60 -1.39
C ILE A 119 1.45 -8.54 -0.61
N LEU A 120 0.92 -9.40 0.26
CA LEU A 120 1.70 -10.36 1.05
C LEU A 120 1.50 -11.74 0.47
N ILE A 121 2.56 -12.34 -0.08
CA ILE A 121 2.44 -13.62 -0.80
C ILE A 121 3.49 -14.61 -0.30
N THR A 122 3.02 -15.78 0.12
CA THR A 122 3.89 -16.89 0.53
C THR A 122 4.46 -17.62 -0.69
N ALA A 123 5.78 -17.75 -0.78
CA ALA A 123 6.41 -18.56 -1.81
C ALA A 123 6.15 -20.06 -1.57
N GLY A 124 5.57 -20.71 -2.58
CA GLY A 124 5.19 -22.11 -2.55
C GLY A 124 6.19 -23.04 -3.26
N ASN A 125 5.78 -24.29 -3.44
CA ASN A 125 6.54 -25.33 -4.15
C ASN A 125 6.37 -25.25 -5.68
N GLY A 126 5.57 -24.30 -6.16
CA GLY A 126 5.27 -24.10 -7.57
C GLY A 126 3.95 -24.71 -8.06
N ASP A 127 3.16 -25.42 -7.24
CA ASP A 127 1.91 -26.01 -7.72
C ASP A 127 0.71 -25.06 -7.66
N TYR A 128 0.78 -24.05 -6.80
CA TYR A 128 -0.29 -23.08 -6.58
C TYR A 128 0.00 -21.76 -7.29
N SER A 129 -1.00 -21.22 -7.99
CA SER A 129 -0.99 -19.87 -8.55
C SER A 129 -1.87 -18.96 -7.71
N GLY A 130 -1.33 -17.85 -7.22
CA GLY A 130 -2.08 -16.81 -6.54
C GLY A 130 -2.74 -15.86 -7.54
N THR A 131 -4.01 -15.54 -7.30
CA THR A 131 -4.73 -14.56 -8.12
C THR A 131 -4.59 -13.17 -7.51
N ILE A 132 -4.25 -12.18 -8.33
CA ILE A 132 -4.10 -10.78 -7.94
C ILE A 132 -5.28 -9.96 -8.48
N LEU A 133 -5.90 -9.18 -7.59
CA LEU A 133 -6.95 -8.23 -7.94
C LEU A 133 -6.36 -6.82 -8.10
N LEU A 134 -6.55 -6.19 -9.25
CA LEU A 134 -6.10 -4.82 -9.47
C LEU A 134 -7.08 -3.80 -8.85
N GLN A 135 -6.51 -2.86 -8.10
CA GLN A 135 -7.13 -1.64 -7.61
C GLN A 135 -6.90 -0.51 -8.62
N LYS A 136 -7.92 0.33 -8.76
CA LYS A 136 -7.93 1.48 -9.67
C LYS A 136 -7.51 2.73 -8.91
N GLU A 137 -6.62 3.52 -9.49
CA GLU A 137 -6.30 4.89 -9.07
C GLU A 137 -5.93 5.03 -7.58
N SER A 138 -5.56 3.93 -6.92
CA SER A 138 -5.23 3.95 -5.49
C SER A 138 -3.79 4.39 -5.30
N ARG A 139 -2.87 3.83 -6.11
CA ARG A 139 -1.45 4.17 -6.07
C ARG A 139 -1.14 5.56 -6.62
N ILE A 140 -1.96 6.09 -7.53
CA ILE A 140 -1.73 7.44 -8.10
C ILE A 140 -1.71 8.53 -7.02
N LEU A 141 -2.44 8.30 -5.91
CA LEU A 141 -2.52 9.15 -4.74
C LEU A 141 -1.18 9.28 -4.00
N ILE A 142 -0.28 8.30 -4.10
CA ILE A 142 0.99 8.31 -3.36
C ILE A 142 1.86 9.48 -3.85
N GLY A 143 2.48 10.16 -2.89
CA GLY A 143 3.42 11.25 -3.11
C GLY A 143 3.01 12.55 -2.43
N GLU A 144 3.72 13.62 -2.80
CA GLU A 144 3.44 14.99 -2.39
C GLU A 144 2.50 15.67 -3.39
N TRP A 145 1.52 16.40 -2.87
CA TRP A 145 0.53 17.16 -3.61
C TRP A 145 0.48 18.60 -3.09
N ASN A 146 0.50 19.55 -4.01
CA ASN A 146 0.50 20.98 -3.73
C ASN A 146 -0.92 21.50 -3.56
N PHE A 147 -1.15 22.31 -2.53
CA PHE A 147 -2.42 22.96 -2.34
C PHE A 147 -2.71 23.92 -3.50
N THR A 148 -3.90 23.78 -4.10
CA THR A 148 -4.30 24.54 -5.30
C THR A 148 -5.47 25.47 -5.00
N GLY A 149 -6.32 25.13 -4.04
CA GLY A 149 -7.43 25.99 -3.65
C GLY A 149 -8.47 25.29 -2.81
N TYR A 150 -9.55 26.02 -2.54
CA TYR A 150 -10.72 25.53 -1.81
C TYR A 150 -11.84 25.25 -2.82
N ASP A 151 -12.49 24.10 -2.69
CA ASP A 151 -13.63 23.67 -3.52
C ASP A 151 -14.95 23.98 -2.84
N GLY A 152 -15.39 25.23 -2.97
CA GLY A 152 -16.63 25.68 -2.37
C GLY A 152 -16.49 26.16 -0.91
N HIS A 153 -17.46 27.01 -0.56
CA HIS A 153 -17.61 27.77 0.69
C HIS A 153 -16.70 28.99 0.88
N ASN A 154 -17.37 30.15 0.91
CA ASN A 154 -16.80 31.44 1.25
C ASN A 154 -16.75 31.53 2.78
N HIS A 155 -15.71 30.99 3.39
CA HIS A 155 -15.51 31.01 4.84
C HIS A 155 -14.91 32.35 5.31
N ALA A 156 -15.61 33.45 5.03
CA ALA A 156 -15.17 34.80 5.43
C ALA A 156 -15.25 35.04 6.94
N ASP A 157 -15.95 34.18 7.68
CA ASP A 157 -16.39 34.44 9.06
C ASP A 157 -15.58 33.72 10.15
N HIS A 158 -14.49 33.02 9.83
CA HIS A 158 -13.64 32.38 10.84
C HIS A 158 -12.15 32.33 10.49
N ASP A 159 -11.33 32.21 11.52
CA ASP A 159 -9.89 31.97 11.40
C ASP A 159 -9.62 30.57 10.86
N ARG A 160 -8.80 30.46 9.81
CA ARG A 160 -8.44 29.17 9.18
C ARG A 160 -6.93 29.05 8.98
N THR A 161 -6.44 27.82 8.90
CA THR A 161 -5.08 27.57 8.41
C THR A 161 -4.99 27.73 6.90
N GLU A 162 -3.87 28.25 6.42
CA GLU A 162 -3.46 28.21 5.03
C GLU A 162 -2.82 26.86 4.73
N LYS A 163 -3.45 26.08 3.86
CA LYS A 163 -2.94 24.78 3.43
C LYS A 163 -1.81 24.96 2.43
N THR A 164 -0.78 24.12 2.49
CA THR A 164 0.37 24.20 1.58
C THR A 164 0.58 22.92 0.80
N LYS A 165 0.51 21.77 1.47
CA LYS A 165 0.70 20.46 0.84
C LYS A 165 -0.03 19.35 1.56
N LEU A 166 -0.30 18.28 0.82
CA LEU A 166 -0.76 16.98 1.28
C LEU A 166 0.29 15.94 0.89
N ILE A 167 0.70 15.10 1.84
CA ILE A 167 1.58 13.95 1.58
C ILE A 167 0.78 12.68 1.87
N ILE A 168 0.79 11.75 0.93
CA ILE A 168 0.20 10.42 1.06
C ILE A 168 1.31 9.39 0.88
N ASN A 169 1.55 8.58 1.90
CA ASN A 169 2.61 7.57 1.88
C ASN A 169 2.06 6.19 1.53
N LYS A 170 2.96 5.31 1.07
CA LYS A 170 2.64 3.92 0.72
C LYS A 170 2.15 3.08 1.91
N ASP A 171 2.42 3.54 3.13
CA ASP A 171 1.92 2.93 4.37
C ASP A 171 0.52 3.39 4.79
N PHE A 172 -0.18 4.13 3.91
CA PHE A 172 -1.49 4.73 4.14
C PHE A 172 -1.51 5.88 5.16
N SER A 173 -0.34 6.29 5.67
CA SER A 173 -0.27 7.53 6.44
C SER A 173 -0.41 8.74 5.52
N MET A 174 -1.16 9.73 5.99
CA MET A 174 -1.38 10.98 5.28
C MET A 174 -1.06 12.16 6.20
N SER A 175 -0.61 13.27 5.63
CA SER A 175 -0.48 14.50 6.40
C SER A 175 -0.64 15.74 5.54
N THR A 176 -1.30 16.76 6.10
CA THR A 176 -1.29 18.11 5.55
C THR A 176 -0.24 18.96 6.27
N SER A 177 0.39 19.87 5.54
CA SER A 177 1.19 20.96 6.11
C SER A 177 0.47 22.27 5.93
N GLU A 178 0.35 23.04 7.00
CA GLU A 178 -0.54 24.19 7.07
C GLU A 178 0.07 25.28 7.94
N ASN A 179 -0.36 26.53 7.76
CA ASN A 179 0.13 27.65 8.55
C ASN A 179 -1.04 28.49 9.08
N TYR A 180 -0.92 28.98 10.31
CA TYR A 180 -1.80 30.02 10.80
C TYR A 180 -1.00 30.99 11.67
N LYS A 181 -1.00 32.27 11.27
CA LYS A 181 -0.11 33.30 11.82
C LYS A 181 1.36 32.87 11.70
N THR A 182 2.04 32.65 12.82
CA THR A 182 3.45 32.22 12.88
C THR A 182 3.62 30.76 13.32
N ILE A 183 2.53 29.98 13.33
CA ILE A 183 2.54 28.58 13.76
C ILE A 183 2.34 27.70 12.53
N ASN A 184 3.29 26.78 12.33
CA ASN A 184 3.20 25.74 11.31
C ASN A 184 2.51 24.52 11.94
N TYR A 185 1.43 24.09 11.33
CA TYR A 185 0.68 22.91 11.72
C TYR A 185 0.99 21.73 10.80
N THR A 186 0.96 20.54 11.38
CA THR A 186 0.87 19.29 10.64
C THR A 186 -0.33 18.52 11.16
N VAL A 187 -1.31 18.27 10.29
CA VAL A 187 -2.44 17.41 10.62
C VAL A 187 -2.19 16.05 10.00
N LYS A 188 -2.23 15.01 10.84
CA LYS A 188 -1.96 13.62 10.43
C LYS A 188 -3.27 12.86 10.33
N TYR A 189 -3.35 12.03 9.31
CA TYR A 189 -4.48 11.20 9.00
C TYR A 189 -4.05 9.78 8.63
N GLU A 190 -5.02 8.87 8.60
CA GLU A 190 -4.89 7.51 8.06
C GLU A 190 -5.88 7.35 6.90
N TYR A 191 -5.37 6.96 5.73
CA TYR A 191 -6.16 6.65 4.55
C TYR A 191 -6.88 5.31 4.73
N GLN A 192 -8.19 5.29 4.46
CA GLN A 192 -9.03 4.10 4.58
C GLN A 192 -9.84 3.88 3.30
N GLY A 193 -9.20 4.02 2.14
CA GLY A 193 -9.88 3.99 0.84
C GLY A 193 -10.59 5.31 0.59
N ASN A 194 -11.92 5.30 0.52
CA ASN A 194 -12.70 6.52 0.26
C ASN A 194 -12.95 7.35 1.53
N SER A 195 -12.47 6.89 2.68
CA SER A 195 -12.60 7.55 3.98
C SER A 195 -11.22 7.92 4.50
N VAL A 196 -11.18 8.95 5.34
CA VAL A 196 -9.96 9.38 6.03
C VAL A 196 -10.24 9.43 7.52
N LYS A 197 -9.29 8.99 8.33
CA LYS A 197 -9.38 9.07 9.78
C LYS A 197 -8.39 10.09 10.32
N TYR A 198 -8.86 11.05 11.10
CA TYR A 198 -8.00 11.96 11.85
C TYR A 198 -7.17 11.21 12.90
N ILE A 199 -5.88 11.55 13.00
CA ILE A 199 -4.96 10.97 13.99
C ILE A 199 -4.49 12.01 14.99
N SER A 200 -3.93 13.13 14.53
CA SER A 200 -3.36 14.14 15.43
C SER A 200 -3.08 15.46 14.72
N THR A 201 -3.02 16.54 15.50
CA THR A 201 -2.55 17.86 15.07
C THR A 201 -1.30 18.24 15.87
N THR A 202 -0.23 18.64 15.19
CA THR A 202 1.00 19.18 15.80
C THR A 202 1.12 20.67 15.46
N PRO A 203 1.56 21.56 16.37
CA PRO A 203 2.04 21.29 17.73
C PRO A 203 0.94 21.05 18.77
N SER A 204 -0.27 21.53 18.53
CA SER A 204 -1.39 21.37 19.46
C SER A 204 -2.72 21.40 18.72
N ASP A 205 -3.60 20.46 19.04
CA ASP A 205 -4.97 20.41 18.53
C ASP A 205 -5.88 21.48 19.18
N ASP A 206 -5.60 21.87 20.43
CA ASP A 206 -6.36 22.88 21.16
C ASP A 206 -6.15 24.29 20.60
N GLN A 207 -4.99 24.52 19.99
CA GLN A 207 -4.61 25.79 19.38
C GLN A 207 -4.83 25.83 17.87
N TYR A 208 -5.27 24.72 17.28
CA TYR A 208 -5.58 24.69 15.85
C TYR A 208 -6.75 25.64 15.57
N PRO A 209 -6.70 26.49 14.53
CA PRO A 209 -7.81 27.38 14.21
C PRO A 209 -8.94 26.58 13.55
N TYR A 210 -10.08 26.51 14.24
CA TYR A 210 -11.33 25.95 13.72
C TYR A 210 -12.48 26.66 14.44
N SER A 211 -13.69 26.57 13.90
CA SER A 211 -14.86 27.22 14.49
C SER A 211 -15.40 26.41 15.69
N GLY A 212 -15.54 27.07 16.84
CA GLY A 212 -16.11 26.51 18.05
C GLY A 212 -17.09 27.51 18.66
N ALA A 213 -18.38 27.16 18.62
CA ALA A 213 -19.56 27.85 19.17
C ALA A 213 -20.29 28.87 18.26
N SER A 214 -20.97 28.38 17.22
CA SER A 214 -22.21 29.02 16.74
C SER A 214 -23.18 27.94 16.21
N ALA A 215 -24.41 27.93 16.73
CA ALA A 215 -25.45 26.95 16.41
C ALA A 215 -26.11 27.17 15.02
N SER A 216 -25.54 28.03 14.19
CA SER A 216 -26.04 28.31 12.85
C SER A 216 -24.85 28.49 11.89
N SER A 217 -24.58 27.42 11.13
CA SER A 217 -23.76 27.33 9.90
C SER A 217 -22.25 27.63 10.00
N GLY A 218 -21.43 26.56 9.93
CA GLY A 218 -20.07 26.56 9.37
C GLY A 218 -18.90 26.42 10.36
N GLY A 219 -18.18 25.29 10.30
CA GLY A 219 -16.78 25.18 10.75
C GLY A 219 -16.48 24.36 12.02
N LEU A 220 -17.24 23.31 12.32
CA LEU A 220 -16.89 22.41 13.43
C LEU A 220 -15.75 21.48 13.01
N LYS A 221 -14.82 21.17 13.93
CA LYS A 221 -13.94 19.99 13.80
C LYS A 221 -14.80 18.79 13.42
N ASN A 222 -14.54 18.21 12.26
CA ASN A 222 -15.32 17.10 11.74
C ASN A 222 -14.47 15.84 11.59
N PRO A 223 -13.96 15.25 12.69
CA PRO A 223 -13.08 14.08 12.63
C PRO A 223 -13.74 12.85 11.97
N ASN A 224 -15.07 12.86 11.81
CA ASN A 224 -15.86 11.76 11.28
C ASN A 224 -16.38 12.00 9.85
N GLY A 225 -16.22 13.21 9.31
CA GLY A 225 -16.72 13.59 7.98
C GLY A 225 -15.65 13.68 6.92
N LEU A 226 -14.45 13.17 7.18
CA LEU A 226 -13.31 13.31 6.29
C LEU A 226 -13.43 12.35 5.10
N SER A 227 -13.12 12.86 3.91
CA SER A 227 -13.16 12.06 2.69
C SER A 227 -12.08 12.52 1.72
N ILE A 228 -11.65 11.59 0.87
CA ILE A 228 -10.68 11.86 -0.18
C ILE A 228 -11.14 11.21 -1.48
N GLY A 229 -10.95 11.93 -2.59
CA GLY A 229 -11.23 11.45 -3.93
C GLY A 229 -10.20 11.98 -4.91
N TYR A 230 -10.00 11.24 -6.01
CA TYR A 230 -9.15 11.64 -7.12
C TYR A 230 -10.02 11.89 -8.34
N ASP A 231 -9.81 13.03 -9.00
CA ASP A 231 -10.34 13.32 -10.32
C ASP A 231 -9.24 12.98 -11.36
N PRO A 232 -9.39 11.90 -12.15
CA PRO A 232 -8.39 11.51 -13.14
C PRO A 232 -8.32 12.45 -14.35
N GLU A 233 -9.38 13.19 -14.68
CA GLU A 233 -9.41 14.11 -15.82
C GLU A 233 -8.67 15.40 -15.47
N LEU A 234 -8.96 15.96 -14.29
CA LEU A 234 -8.37 17.20 -13.81
C LEU A 234 -7.05 16.99 -13.06
N LYS A 235 -6.75 15.74 -12.69
CA LYS A 235 -5.58 15.35 -11.88
C LYS A 235 -5.53 16.07 -10.54
N PHE A 236 -6.68 16.20 -9.90
CA PHE A 236 -6.82 16.79 -8.57
C PHE A 236 -7.19 15.75 -7.53
N ILE A 237 -6.72 15.97 -6.30
CA ILE A 237 -7.29 15.37 -5.11
C ILE A 237 -8.31 16.34 -4.53
N HIS A 238 -9.55 15.88 -4.37
CA HIS A 238 -10.55 16.50 -3.52
C HIS A 238 -10.38 15.92 -2.12
N PHE A 239 -10.17 16.77 -1.11
CA PHE A 239 -10.00 16.34 0.27
C PHE A 239 -10.90 17.17 1.18
N HIS A 240 -11.85 16.52 1.84
CA HIS A 240 -12.65 17.12 2.91
C HIS A 240 -11.92 16.91 4.24
N ASP A 241 -11.41 18.00 4.79
CA ASP A 241 -10.40 17.97 5.85
C ASP A 241 -10.97 18.10 7.26
N TYR A 242 -10.06 18.12 8.23
CA TYR A 242 -10.38 18.19 9.66
C TYR A 242 -11.09 19.47 10.09
N ALA A 243 -10.82 20.58 9.38
CA ALA A 243 -11.45 21.88 9.60
C ALA A 243 -12.83 21.99 8.91
N ASP A 244 -13.34 20.89 8.35
CA ASP A 244 -14.58 20.83 7.57
C ASP A 244 -14.47 21.65 6.27
N GLU A 245 -13.26 21.79 5.72
CA GLU A 245 -12.98 22.49 4.46
C GLU A 245 -12.86 21.49 3.31
N PHE A 246 -13.38 21.86 2.14
CA PHE A 246 -13.15 21.13 0.91
C PHE A 246 -11.92 21.70 0.20
N LEU A 247 -10.88 20.89 0.08
CA LEU A 247 -9.57 21.28 -0.40
C LEU A 247 -9.26 20.60 -1.74
N LEU A 248 -8.53 21.32 -2.59
CA LEU A 248 -7.99 20.82 -3.84
C LEU A 248 -6.47 20.76 -3.78
N PHE A 249 -5.92 19.60 -4.13
CA PHE A 249 -4.48 19.43 -4.31
C PHE A 249 -4.13 18.92 -5.71
N SER A 250 -2.98 19.32 -6.23
CA SER A 250 -2.47 18.95 -7.56
C SER A 250 -0.99 18.55 -7.51
N LYS A 251 -0.53 17.76 -8.49
CA LYS A 251 0.90 17.43 -8.66
C LYS A 251 1.62 18.49 -9.48
#